data_AF-A0A350NTS5-F1
#
_entry.id   AF-A0A350NTS5-F1
#
_cell.length_a   1.000
_cell.length_b   1.000
_cell.length_c   1.000
_cell.angle_alpha   90.00
_cell.angle_beta   90.00
_cell.angle_gamma   90.00
#
_symmetry.space_group_name_H-M   'P 1'
#
loop_
_entity.id
_entity.type
_entity.pdbx_description
1 polymer ?
#
loop_
_entity_poly.entity_id
_entity_poly.type
_entity_poly.pdbx_seq_one_letter_code
_entity_poly.pdbx_strand_id
1 'polypeptide(L)'
;MGFFKKLFSGKQKESLDSGLEKSRTNVFQKLARVFTGKRKVDESLLEELEEALISADVGVDTTMKVLDRMRRRARFEAFVEVEEL
;
A
#
# COMPACT_ATOMS: atom_id res chain seq x y z
N MET A 1 11.90 -15.31 0.91
CA MET A 1 10.56 -15.79 1.34
C MET A 1 10.69 -16.78 2.50
N GLY A 2 10.89 -16.35 3.75
CA GLY A 2 11.16 -17.34 4.82
C GLY A 2 10.95 -16.90 6.26
N PHE A 3 10.68 -15.61 6.53
CA PHE A 3 10.63 -15.12 7.90
C PHE A 3 9.27 -15.43 8.57
N PHE A 4 8.15 -15.21 7.87
CA PHE A 4 6.81 -15.48 8.41
C PHE A 4 6.47 -16.98 8.51
N LYS A 5 6.95 -17.81 7.58
CA LYS A 5 6.63 -19.26 7.59
C LYS A 5 7.33 -20.03 8.72
N LYS A 6 8.41 -19.48 9.28
CA LYS A 6 9.17 -20.07 10.40
C LYS A 6 8.65 -19.62 11.77
N LEU A 7 7.85 -18.55 11.83
CA LEU A 7 7.35 -17.92 13.05
C LEU A 7 5.87 -18.17 13.35
N PHE A 8 5.06 -18.53 12.35
CA PHE A 8 3.62 -18.67 12.52
C PHE A 8 3.15 -20.08 12.17
N SER A 9 2.77 -20.87 13.19
CA SER A 9 1.94 -22.06 13.01
C SER A 9 0.58 -21.67 12.40
N GLY A 10 -0.10 -22.60 11.71
CA GLY A 10 -1.37 -22.30 11.01
C GLY A 10 -2.41 -21.62 11.90
N LYS A 11 -2.51 -22.04 13.16
CA LYS A 11 -3.43 -21.47 14.17
C LYS A 11 -3.08 -20.02 14.56
N GLN A 12 -1.79 -19.67 14.63
CA GLN A 12 -1.36 -18.30 14.94
C GLN A 12 -1.63 -17.35 13.76
N LYS A 13 -1.52 -17.85 12.53
CA LYS A 13 -1.89 -17.09 11.34
C LYS A 13 -3.40 -16.78 11.32
N GLU A 14 -4.26 -17.76 11.54
CA GLU A 14 -5.72 -17.54 11.61
C GLU A 14 -6.09 -16.51 12.69
N SER A 15 -5.49 -16.61 13.87
CA SER A 15 -5.73 -15.65 14.95
C SER A 15 -5.28 -14.23 14.58
N LEU A 16 -4.15 -14.09 13.89
CA LEU A 16 -3.65 -12.79 13.43
C LEU A 16 -4.53 -12.21 12.32
N ASP A 17 -4.93 -13.03 11.34
CA ASP A 17 -5.79 -12.63 10.23
C ASP A 17 -7.16 -12.16 10.75
N SER A 18 -7.75 -12.89 11.71
CA SER A 18 -9.01 -12.50 12.37
C SER A 18 -8.85 -11.23 13.20
N GLY A 19 -7.75 -11.09 13.96
CA GLY A 19 -7.49 -9.90 14.78
C GLY A 19 -7.31 -8.62 13.95
N LEU A 20 -6.77 -8.74 12.73
CA LEU A 20 -6.53 -7.62 11.82
C LEU A 20 -7.66 -7.39 10.81
N GLU A 21 -8.70 -8.23 10.80
CA GLU A 21 -9.75 -8.22 9.78
C GLU A 21 -10.40 -6.84 9.62
N LYS A 22 -10.73 -6.17 10.73
CA LYS A 22 -11.35 -4.84 10.73
C LYS A 22 -10.41 -3.79 10.15
N SER A 23 -9.16 -3.74 10.61
CA SER A 23 -8.16 -2.79 10.12
C SER A 23 -7.89 -3.00 8.63
N ARG A 24 -7.74 -4.26 8.21
CA ARG A 24 -7.57 -4.63 6.80
C ARG A 24 -8.76 -4.16 5.95
N THR A 25 -9.98 -4.39 6.41
CA THR A 25 -11.20 -3.98 5.69
C THR A 25 -11.28 -2.46 5.54
N ASN A 26 -11.05 -1.72 6.62
CA ASN A 26 -11.08 -0.26 6.61
C ASN A 26 -10.00 0.35 5.70
N VAL A 27 -8.76 -0.14 5.82
CA VAL A 27 -7.64 0.30 4.97
C VAL A 27 -7.93 -0.02 3.51
N PHE A 28 -8.38 -1.24 3.21
CA PHE A 28 -8.69 -1.63 1.84
C PHE A 28 -9.80 -0.77 1.22
N GLN A 29 -10.86 -0.44 1.98
CA GLN A 29 -11.92 0.45 1.50
C GLN A 29 -11.43 1.87 1.20
N LYS A 30 -10.56 2.42 2.05
CA LYS A 30 -9.95 3.75 1.81
C LYS A 30 -9.08 3.73 0.56
N LEU A 31 -8.19 2.74 0.43
CA LEU A 31 -7.31 2.59 -0.73
C LEU A 31 -8.11 2.37 -2.02
N ALA A 32 -9.13 1.52 -2.00
CA ALA A 32 -9.97 1.27 -3.17
C ALA A 32 -10.58 2.56 -3.74
N ARG A 33 -10.99 3.50 -2.87
CA ARG A 33 -11.50 4.82 -3.30
C ARG A 33 -10.44 5.65 -4.01
N VAL A 34 -9.23 5.72 -3.45
CA VAL A 34 -8.09 6.48 -4.03
C VAL A 34 -7.76 6.00 -5.46
N PHE A 35 -7.82 4.69 -5.70
CA PHE A 35 -7.48 4.12 -7.01
C PHE A 35 -8.66 4.03 -7.98
N THR A 36 -9.88 4.39 -7.57
CA THR A 36 -11.06 4.28 -8.44
C THR A 36 -10.98 5.32 -9.56
N GLY A 37 -10.93 4.86 -10.81
CA GLY A 37 -10.94 5.73 -11.99
C GLY A 37 -9.59 6.39 -12.32
N LYS A 38 -8.54 6.16 -11.52
CA LYS A 38 -7.18 6.69 -11.76
C LYS A 38 -6.33 5.63 -12.48
N ARG A 39 -5.79 5.95 -13.66
CA ARG A 39 -4.97 5.01 -14.46
C ARG A 39 -3.46 5.23 -14.33
N LYS A 40 -3.04 6.39 -13.79
CA LYS A 40 -1.64 6.76 -13.62
C LYS A 40 -1.41 7.19 -12.19
N VAL A 41 -0.19 6.98 -11.71
CA VAL A 41 0.28 7.52 -10.43
C VAL A 41 0.67 8.97 -10.69
N ASP A 42 -0.25 9.89 -10.38
CA ASP A 42 -0.03 11.33 -10.44
C ASP A 42 -0.01 11.95 -9.04
N GLU A 43 0.27 13.25 -8.95
CA GLU A 43 0.40 13.92 -7.66
C GLU A 43 -0.93 13.94 -6.89
N SER A 44 -2.06 14.07 -7.59
CA SER A 44 -3.39 14.05 -6.95
C SER A 44 -3.68 12.73 -6.25
N LEU A 45 -3.31 11.61 -6.89
CA LEU A 45 -3.45 10.28 -6.31
C LEU A 45 -2.55 10.10 -5.09
N LEU A 46 -1.34 10.67 -5.12
CA LEU A 46 -0.39 10.55 -4.01
C LEU A 46 -0.84 11.37 -2.79
N GLU A 47 -1.44 12.54 -2.99
CA GLU A 47 -2.06 13.33 -1.93
C GLU A 47 -3.26 12.60 -1.30
N GLU A 48 -4.17 12.06 -2.12
CA GLU A 48 -5.31 11.26 -1.63
C GLU A 48 -4.83 10.02 -0.83
N LEU A 49 -3.73 9.40 -1.29
CA LEU A 49 -3.12 8.27 -0.59
C LEU A 49 -2.44 8.67 0.72
N GLU A 50 -1.80 9.85 0.77
CA GLU A 50 -1.20 10.40 1.99
C GLU A 50 -2.25 10.54 3.09
N GLU A 51 -3.38 11.18 2.77
CA GLU A 51 -4.49 11.36 3.70
C GLU A 51 -5.07 10.01 4.17
N ALA A 52 -5.23 9.07 3.24
CA ALA A 52 -5.73 7.73 3.55
C ALA A 52 -4.79 6.97 4.52
N LEU A 53 -3.48 7.09 4.36
CA LEU A 53 -2.48 6.42 5.21
C LEU A 53 -2.34 7.10 6.58
N ILE A 54 -2.33 8.44 6.64
CA ILE A 54 -2.30 9.18 7.90
C ILE A 54 -3.54 8.85 8.73
N SER A 55 -4.73 8.85 8.11
CA SER A 55 -5.99 8.51 8.79
C SER A 55 -6.12 7.02 9.16
N ALA A 56 -5.15 6.19 8.79
CA ALA A 56 -5.07 4.78 9.15
C ALA A 56 -4.00 4.50 10.22
N ASP A 57 -3.57 5.53 10.95
CA ASP A 57 -2.59 5.45 12.05
C ASP A 57 -1.20 4.93 11.62
N VAL A 58 -0.82 5.16 10.35
CA VAL A 58 0.52 4.80 9.82
C VAL A 58 1.61 5.77 10.28
N GLY A 59 1.24 7.04 10.51
CA GLY A 59 2.15 8.11 10.89
C GLY A 59 2.88 8.77 9.71
N VAL A 60 3.22 10.05 9.88
CA VAL A 60 3.76 10.92 8.81
C VAL A 60 5.04 10.36 8.19
N ASP A 61 6.05 10.05 9.01
CA ASP A 61 7.36 9.59 8.52
C ASP A 61 7.26 8.30 7.69
N THR A 62 6.39 7.38 8.11
CA THR A 62 6.20 6.10 7.41
C THR A 62 5.41 6.32 6.13
N THR A 63 4.37 7.14 6.17
CA THR A 63 3.59 7.53 4.98
C THR A 63 4.49 8.14 3.91
N MET A 64 5.33 9.12 4.26
CA MET A 64 6.25 9.75 3.30
C MET A 64 7.21 8.74 2.66
N LYS A 65 7.74 7.79 3.44
CA LYS A 65 8.61 6.71 2.91
C LYS A 65 7.85 5.80 1.94
N VAL A 66 6.58 5.52 2.19
CA VAL A 66 5.73 4.71 1.28
C VAL A 66 5.49 5.46 -0.03
N LEU A 67 5.09 6.73 0.04
CA LEU A 67 4.83 7.57 -1.13
C LEU A 67 6.08 7.74 -2.01
N ASP A 68 7.24 7.98 -1.40
CA ASP A 68 8.50 8.10 -2.13
C ASP A 68 8.88 6.80 -2.85
N ARG A 69 8.63 5.64 -2.23
CA ARG A 69 8.87 4.34 -2.87
C ARG A 69 7.91 4.13 -4.04
N MET A 70 6.64 4.52 -3.92
CA MET A 70 5.68 4.47 -5.01
C MET A 70 6.06 5.40 -6.16
N ARG A 71 6.43 6.66 -5.89
CA ARG A 71 6.94 7.60 -6.90
C ARG A 71 8.13 7.04 -7.67
N ARG A 72 9.11 6.46 -6.96
CA ARG A 72 10.29 5.84 -7.58
C ARG A 72 9.91 4.64 -8.45
N ARG A 73 9.01 3.80 -7.98
CA ARG A 73 8.52 2.62 -8.71
C ARG A 73 7.78 3.03 -9.99
N ALA A 74 6.87 3.99 -9.90
CA ALA A 74 6.10 4.50 -11.03
C ALA A 74 7.00 5.11 -12.11
N ARG A 75 8.03 5.89 -11.71
CA ARG A 75 9.02 6.40 -12.66
C ARG A 75 9.79 5.28 -13.34
N PHE A 76 10.26 4.29 -12.58
CA PHE A 76 11.00 3.16 -13.15
C PHE A 76 10.16 2.39 -14.17
N GLU A 77 8.90 2.08 -13.85
CA GLU A 77 7.99 1.38 -14.77
C GLU A 77 7.69 2.22 -16.02
N ALA A 78 7.50 3.54 -15.87
CA ALA A 78 7.35 4.43 -17.01
C ALA A 78 8.58 4.48 -17.93
N PHE A 79 9.81 4.39 -17.37
CA PHE A 79 11.01 4.29 -18.19
C PHE A 79 11.08 2.96 -18.96
N VAL A 80 10.73 1.85 -18.32
CA VAL A 80 10.72 0.53 -18.97
C VAL A 80 9.72 0.48 -20.12
N GLU A 81 8.50 1.01 -19.94
CA GLU A 81 7.49 1.05 -21.02
C GLU A 81 7.94 1.87 -22.24
N VAL A 82 8.75 2.92 -22.05
CA VAL A 82 9.25 3.76 -23.16
C VAL A 82 10.37 3.09 -23.94
N GLU A 83 11.18 2.24 -23.30
CA GLU A 83 12.30 1.54 -23.93
C GLU A 83 11.84 0.31 -24.75
N GLU A 84 10.66 -0.25 -24.44
CA GLU A 84 10.05 -1.39 -25.14
C GLU A 84 9.22 -1.01 -26.39
N LEU A 85 9.18 0.28 -26.77
CA LEU A 85 8.44 0.83 -27.93
C LEU A 85 9.38 1.32 -29.05
#